data_AF-A0A3S2LKS8-F1
#
_entry.id   AF-A0A3S2LKS8-F1
#
_cell.length_a   1.000
_cell.length_b   1.000
_cell.length_c   1.000
_cell.angle_alpha   90.00
_cell.angle_beta   90.00
_cell.angle_gamma   90.00
#
_symmetry.space_group_name_H-M   'P 1'
#
loop_
_entity.id
_entity.type
_entity.pdbx_description
1 polymer ?
#
loop_
_entity_poly.entity_id
_entity_poly.type
_entity_poly.pdbx_seq_one_letter_code
_entity_poly.pdbx_strand_id
1 'polypeptide(L)'
;MLRALRALLLLGLLSLVHAKEGRSPPARLKQGPTPKYRTLRVNLDPSVMPQFTSASTSNLANSSLSPWTYRENFNSSRLPKRISEAECRTSGCVRNGVEDDSLEAKPIQYQILVLYRVQRQQSVGKKKKRKSKKYDFILGTQVITVGCTCVRPSVIPQL
;
A
#
# COMPACT_ATOMS: atom_id res chain seq x y z
N MET A 1 14.53 -16.60 -66.53
CA MET A 1 15.14 -16.12 -65.27
C MET A 1 14.11 -15.80 -64.16
N LEU A 2 13.04 -15.01 -64.40
CA LEU A 2 12.11 -14.58 -63.34
C LEU A 2 11.10 -15.63 -62.83
N ARG A 3 10.91 -16.76 -63.55
CA ARG A 3 9.99 -17.84 -63.14
C ARG A 3 10.63 -18.85 -62.18
N ALA A 4 11.94 -19.04 -62.22
CA ALA A 4 12.66 -19.94 -61.30
C ALA A 4 12.77 -19.36 -59.88
N LEU A 5 12.94 -18.04 -59.77
CA LEU A 5 12.99 -17.35 -58.46
C LEU A 5 11.66 -17.43 -57.68
N ARG A 6 10.51 -17.40 -58.37
CA ARG A 6 9.20 -17.54 -57.72
C ARG A 6 8.94 -18.93 -57.16
N ALA A 7 9.45 -19.98 -57.81
CA ALA A 7 9.32 -21.36 -57.31
C ALA A 7 10.20 -21.60 -56.07
N LEU A 8 11.43 -21.04 -56.05
CA LEU A 8 12.33 -21.13 -54.90
C LEU A 8 11.81 -20.36 -53.67
N LEU A 9 11.17 -19.20 -53.88
CA LEU A 9 10.55 -18.44 -52.78
C LEU A 9 9.34 -19.15 -52.15
N LEU A 10 8.56 -19.90 -52.93
CA LEU A 10 7.40 -20.65 -52.40
C LEU A 10 7.80 -21.96 -51.69
N LEU A 11 8.92 -22.58 -52.06
CA LEU A 11 9.47 -23.74 -51.34
C LEU A 11 10.20 -23.34 -50.04
N GLY A 12 10.73 -22.12 -49.95
CA GLY A 12 11.33 -21.58 -48.72
C GLY A 12 10.33 -21.23 -47.61
N LEU A 13 9.06 -20.98 -47.95
CA LEU A 13 8.02 -20.61 -46.97
C LEU A 13 7.32 -21.81 -46.32
N LEU A 14 7.48 -23.03 -46.86
CA LEU A 14 6.91 -24.26 -46.27
C LEU A 14 7.86 -24.96 -45.28
N SER A 15 9.12 -24.55 -45.19
CA SER A 15 10.11 -25.14 -44.26
C SER A 15 10.18 -24.42 -42.90
N LEU A 16 9.53 -23.27 -42.72
CA LEU A 16 9.51 -22.52 -41.46
C LEU A 16 8.36 -22.91 -40.50
N VAL A 17 7.45 -23.81 -40.90
CA VAL A 17 6.27 -24.16 -40.07
C VAL A 17 6.50 -25.42 -39.20
N HIS A 18 7.67 -26.05 -39.28
CA HIS A 18 7.99 -27.23 -38.46
C HIS A 18 9.24 -27.07 -37.58
N ALA A 19 9.49 -25.86 -37.06
CA ALA A 19 10.29 -25.74 -35.84
C ALA A 19 9.44 -26.23 -34.65
N LYS A 20 9.51 -27.55 -34.38
CA LYS A 20 9.12 -28.10 -33.08
C LYS A 20 10.05 -27.50 -32.04
N GLU A 21 9.65 -26.38 -31.46
CA GLU A 21 10.24 -25.89 -30.23
C GLU A 21 9.89 -26.91 -29.15
N GLY A 22 10.89 -27.74 -28.80
CA GLY A 22 10.82 -28.63 -27.67
C GLY A 22 10.50 -27.80 -26.44
N ARG A 23 9.22 -27.78 -26.06
CA ARG A 23 8.75 -27.13 -24.84
C ARG A 23 9.30 -27.94 -23.68
N SER A 24 10.54 -27.67 -23.29
CA SER A 24 11.01 -28.00 -21.95
C SER A 24 9.98 -27.39 -20.99
N PRO A 25 9.41 -28.19 -20.06
CA PRO A 25 8.48 -27.65 -19.08
C PRO A 25 9.14 -26.44 -18.42
N PRO A 26 8.41 -25.32 -18.18
CA PRO A 26 8.99 -24.14 -17.59
C PRO A 26 9.75 -24.59 -16.34
N ALA A 27 11.06 -24.29 -16.32
CA ALA A 27 11.91 -24.61 -15.20
C ALA A 27 11.16 -24.18 -13.95
N ARG A 28 10.81 -25.17 -13.13
CA ARG A 28 10.09 -24.95 -11.88
C ARG A 28 11.01 -24.03 -11.10
N LEU A 29 10.72 -22.73 -11.07
CA LEU A 29 11.31 -21.79 -10.12
C LEU A 29 11.06 -22.48 -8.79
N LYS A 30 12.13 -23.05 -8.22
CA LYS A 30 12.10 -23.62 -6.88
C LYS A 30 11.59 -22.47 -6.05
N GLN A 31 10.34 -22.58 -5.61
CA GLN A 31 9.77 -21.66 -4.64
C GLN A 31 10.81 -21.62 -3.53
N GLY A 32 11.46 -20.47 -3.37
CA GLY A 32 12.36 -20.24 -2.26
C GLY A 32 11.65 -20.62 -0.97
N PRO A 33 12.38 -20.90 0.12
CA PRO A 33 11.79 -21.32 1.37
C PRO A 33 10.63 -20.37 1.70
N THR A 34 9.41 -20.91 1.76
CA THR A 34 8.25 -20.10 2.15
C THR A 34 8.58 -19.53 3.53
N PRO A 35 8.45 -18.20 3.73
CA PRO A 35 8.73 -17.62 5.03
C PRO A 35 7.86 -18.36 6.05
N LYS A 36 8.50 -18.93 7.09
CA LYS A 36 7.78 -19.64 8.14
C LYS A 36 7.06 -18.62 9.02
N TYR A 37 5.91 -18.15 8.55
CA TYR A 37 5.04 -17.27 9.33
C TYR A 37 4.48 -18.06 10.53
N ARG A 38 4.71 -17.56 11.75
CA ARG A 38 4.02 -18.09 12.94
C ARG A 38 2.57 -17.60 12.92
N THR A 39 1.63 -18.53 12.83
CA THR A 39 0.20 -18.21 12.98
C THR A 39 -0.13 -18.07 14.47
N LEU A 40 -0.53 -16.87 14.88
CA LEU A 40 -0.98 -16.58 16.23
C LEU A 40 -2.51 -16.46 16.26
N ARG A 41 -3.14 -16.95 17.33
CA ARG A 41 -4.56 -16.68 17.59
C ARG A 41 -4.66 -15.34 18.31
N VAL A 42 -5.27 -14.35 17.68
CA VAL A 42 -5.51 -13.03 18.25
C VAL A 42 -7.02 -12.87 18.42
N ASN A 43 -7.45 -12.47 19.62
CA ASN A 43 -8.84 -12.06 19.85
C ASN A 43 -8.96 -10.57 19.49
N LEU A 44 -9.84 -10.26 18.54
CA LEU A 44 -10.12 -8.89 18.13
C LEU A 44 -11.30 -8.39 18.96
N ASP A 45 -11.01 -7.86 20.14
CA ASP A 45 -12.01 -7.28 21.02
C ASP A 45 -12.42 -5.89 20.49
N PRO A 46 -13.67 -5.69 20.03
CA PRO A 46 -14.13 -4.40 19.53
C PRO A 46 -14.16 -3.31 20.61
N SER A 47 -14.22 -3.69 21.90
CA SER A 47 -14.22 -2.73 23.02
C SER A 47 -12.85 -2.08 23.24
N VAL A 48 -11.78 -2.72 22.75
CA VAL A 48 -10.39 -2.25 22.84
C VAL A 48 -9.97 -1.50 21.57
N MET A 49 -10.89 -1.28 20.62
CA MET A 49 -10.57 -0.41 19.49
C MET A 49 -10.27 0.99 20.04
N PRO A 50 -9.05 1.52 19.85
CA PRO A 50 -8.74 2.87 20.27
C PRO A 50 -9.77 3.78 19.60
N GLN A 51 -10.57 4.44 20.44
CA GLN A 51 -11.33 5.61 20.05
C GLN A 51 -10.30 6.68 19.71
N PHE A 52 -9.70 6.59 18.52
CA PHE A 52 -9.06 7.73 17.86
C PHE A 52 -10.19 8.67 17.41
N THR A 53 -11.03 9.10 18.36
CA THR A 53 -12.08 10.06 18.12
C THR A 53 -11.39 11.41 17.97
N SER A 54 -11.26 11.84 16.72
CA SER A 54 -10.71 13.13 16.28
C SER A 54 -11.36 14.35 16.96
N ALA A 55 -12.39 14.16 17.78
CA ALA A 55 -13.17 15.19 18.42
C ALA A 55 -12.40 15.94 19.52
N SER A 56 -11.47 15.29 20.25
CA SER A 56 -10.67 15.97 21.28
C SER A 56 -9.47 16.73 20.70
N THR A 57 -8.96 16.34 19.52
CA THR A 57 -7.81 16.97 18.86
C THR A 57 -8.19 18.08 17.87
N SER A 58 -9.47 18.23 17.51
CA SER A 58 -9.92 19.29 16.58
C SER A 58 -9.61 20.69 17.09
N ASN A 59 -9.72 20.92 18.41
CA ASN A 59 -9.33 22.18 19.04
C ASN A 59 -7.83 22.46 18.88
N LEU A 60 -6.98 21.42 18.97
CA LEU A 60 -5.54 21.56 18.78
C LEU A 60 -5.19 21.79 17.30
N ALA A 61 -5.85 21.08 16.39
CA ALA A 61 -5.63 21.18 14.95
C ALA A 61 -5.89 22.60 14.41
N ASN A 62 -6.89 23.29 14.97
CA ASN A 62 -7.24 24.67 14.60
C ASN A 62 -6.41 25.74 15.32
N SER A 63 -5.97 25.48 16.56
CA SER A 63 -5.22 26.45 17.38
C SER A 63 -3.70 26.36 17.21
N SER A 64 -3.21 25.35 16.50
CA SER A 64 -1.80 25.19 16.17
C SER A 64 -1.30 26.32 15.25
N LEU A 65 -0.04 26.73 15.43
CA LEU A 65 0.67 27.60 14.48
C LEU A 65 0.86 26.93 13.11
N SER A 66 0.81 25.60 13.05
CA SER A 66 0.81 24.85 11.79
C SER A 66 -0.51 24.07 11.73
N PRO A 67 -1.61 24.69 11.32
CA PRO A 67 -2.94 24.08 11.42
C PRO A 67 -3.12 22.91 10.45
N TRP A 68 -3.97 21.95 10.81
CA TRP A 68 -4.27 20.79 9.97
C TRP A 68 -5.76 20.44 9.95
N THR A 69 -6.19 19.71 8.92
CA THR A 69 -7.48 19.01 8.89
C THR A 69 -7.26 17.51 8.93
N TYR A 70 -8.31 16.74 9.23
CA TYR A 70 -8.25 15.28 9.14
C TYR A 70 -8.97 14.78 7.89
N ARG A 71 -8.31 13.88 7.18
CA ARG A 71 -8.89 13.10 6.10
C ARG A 71 -9.05 11.65 6.53
N GLU A 72 -10.20 11.05 6.24
CA GLU A 72 -10.44 9.64 6.53
C GLU A 72 -9.82 8.74 5.43
N ASN A 73 -8.84 7.93 5.81
CA ASN A 73 -8.29 6.85 4.98
C ASN A 73 -9.06 5.54 5.25
N PHE A 74 -10.01 5.23 4.37
CA PHE A 74 -10.81 4.01 4.42
C PHE A 74 -10.20 2.87 3.59
N ASN A 75 -10.01 1.70 4.22
CA ASN A 75 -9.64 0.46 3.56
C ASN A 75 -10.47 -0.72 4.11
N SER A 76 -11.33 -1.29 3.27
CA SER A 76 -12.26 -2.38 3.65
C SER A 76 -11.55 -3.70 3.99
N SER A 77 -10.33 -3.88 3.49
CA SER A 77 -9.48 -5.06 3.67
C SER A 77 -8.50 -4.92 4.84
N ARG A 78 -8.60 -3.86 5.65
CA ARG A 78 -7.69 -3.58 6.78
C ARG A 78 -8.46 -3.47 8.10
N LEU A 79 -7.79 -3.73 9.21
CA LEU A 79 -8.21 -3.32 10.55
C LEU A 79 -7.13 -2.42 11.20
N PRO A 80 -7.51 -1.26 11.76
CA PRO A 80 -8.83 -0.61 11.63
C PRO A 80 -9.12 -0.22 10.17
N LYS A 81 -10.41 -0.25 9.82
CA LYS A 81 -10.84 0.08 8.45
C LYS A 81 -10.68 1.56 8.14
N ARG A 82 -10.93 2.41 9.13
CA ARG A 82 -10.84 3.87 9.05
C ARG A 82 -9.64 4.32 9.87
N ILE A 83 -8.87 5.22 9.31
CA ILE A 83 -7.74 5.88 9.96
C ILE A 83 -7.85 7.35 9.59
N SER A 84 -7.87 8.22 10.60
CA SER A 84 -7.81 9.66 10.40
C SER A 84 -6.35 10.07 10.18
N GLU A 85 -6.06 10.68 9.03
CA GLU A 85 -4.73 11.21 8.72
C GLU A 85 -4.79 12.73 8.65
N ALA A 86 -3.84 13.40 9.30
CA ALA A 86 -3.76 14.85 9.28
C ALA A 86 -3.16 15.36 7.96
N GLU A 87 -3.71 16.46 7.46
CA GLU A 87 -3.24 17.19 6.28
C GLU A 87 -3.01 18.65 6.68
N CYS A 88 -1.77 19.14 6.53
CA CYS A 88 -1.41 20.51 6.88
C CYS A 88 -2.15 21.49 5.95
N ARG A 89 -2.73 22.55 6.51
CA ARG A 89 -3.54 23.53 5.75
C ARG A 89 -2.70 24.60 5.06
N THR A 90 -1.49 24.83 5.55
CA THR A 90 -0.57 25.88 5.12
C THR A 90 0.81 25.28 4.83
N SER A 91 1.62 25.99 4.04
CA SER A 91 3.01 25.63 3.76
C SER A 91 3.97 26.13 4.85
N GLY A 92 3.70 27.33 5.37
CA GLY A 92 4.38 27.98 6.47
C GLY A 92 3.54 27.99 7.74
N CYS A 93 4.05 28.64 8.78
CA CYS A 93 3.36 28.71 10.08
C CYS A 93 2.54 29.99 10.20
N VAL A 94 1.35 29.90 10.77
CA VAL A 94 0.44 31.02 10.99
C VAL A 94 0.74 31.70 12.32
N ARG A 95 0.96 33.02 12.28
CA ARG A 95 1.03 33.89 13.47
C ARG A 95 0.07 35.05 13.28
N ASN A 96 -0.84 35.26 14.23
CA ASN A 96 -1.85 36.33 14.19
C ASN A 96 -2.68 36.34 12.89
N GLY A 97 -2.97 35.15 12.34
CA GLY A 97 -3.76 35.00 11.10
C GLY A 97 -2.98 35.22 9.80
N VAL A 98 -1.67 35.46 9.87
CA VAL A 98 -0.78 35.65 8.71
C VAL A 98 0.23 34.51 8.64
N GLU A 99 0.50 34.00 7.45
CA GLU A 99 1.51 32.97 7.21
C GLU A 99 2.92 33.60 7.27
N ASP A 100 3.80 32.98 8.05
CA ASP A 100 5.21 33.32 8.22
C ASP A 100 6.04 32.38 7.34
N ASP A 101 6.42 32.87 6.16
CA ASP A 101 7.18 32.13 5.15
C ASP A 101 8.63 31.84 5.58
N SER A 102 9.09 32.40 6.71
CA SER A 102 10.40 32.06 7.29
C SER A 102 10.37 30.73 8.05
N LEU A 103 9.19 30.14 8.21
CA LEU A 103 8.95 28.87 8.91
C LEU A 103 8.19 27.91 7.99
N GLU A 104 8.28 26.62 8.28
CA GLU A 104 7.58 25.59 7.51
C GLU A 104 6.61 24.80 8.40
N ALA A 105 5.39 24.59 7.91
CA ALA A 105 4.48 23.61 8.47
C ALA A 105 4.80 22.23 7.89
N LYS A 106 5.19 21.28 8.75
CA LYS A 106 5.55 19.91 8.34
C LYS A 106 4.68 18.86 9.02
N PRO A 107 4.33 17.76 8.33
CA PRO A 107 3.57 16.66 8.90
C PRO A 107 4.38 15.89 9.95
N ILE A 108 3.74 15.53 11.06
CA ILE A 108 4.29 14.57 12.04
C ILE A 108 3.81 13.17 11.63
N GLN A 109 4.76 12.30 11.32
CA GLN A 109 4.50 10.93 10.90
C GLN A 109 4.63 9.94 12.06
N TYR A 110 3.78 8.91 12.09
CA TYR A 110 3.83 7.84 13.06
C TYR A 110 3.57 6.49 12.39
N GLN A 111 4.31 5.46 12.80
CA GLN A 111 4.14 4.10 12.30
C GLN A 111 3.20 3.31 13.22
N ILE A 112 2.09 2.82 12.68
CA ILE A 112 1.11 2.01 13.39
C ILE A 112 1.11 0.55 12.89
N LEU A 113 0.61 -0.35 13.73
CA LEU A 113 0.30 -1.73 13.36
C LEU A 113 -1.11 -1.83 12.78
N VAL A 114 -1.26 -2.61 11.71
CA VAL A 114 -2.54 -2.87 11.04
C VAL A 114 -2.65 -4.34 10.68
N LEU A 115 -3.88 -4.85 10.60
CA LEU A 115 -4.13 -6.21 10.14
C LEU A 115 -4.77 -6.20 8.75
N TYR A 116 -4.12 -6.81 7.76
CA TYR A 116 -4.65 -6.95 6.41
C TYR A 116 -5.38 -8.27 6.24
N ARG A 117 -6.59 -8.22 5.69
CA ARG A 117 -7.41 -9.37 5.32
C ARG A 117 -6.89 -9.95 4.02
N VAL A 118 -6.50 -11.22 4.05
CA VAL A 118 -6.09 -11.97 2.86
C VAL A 118 -7.03 -13.15 2.64
N GLN A 119 -7.37 -13.41 1.37
CA GLN A 119 -8.21 -14.55 1.03
C GLN A 119 -7.43 -15.85 1.27
N ARG A 120 -7.98 -16.74 2.09
CA ARG A 120 -7.38 -18.06 2.28
C ARG A 120 -7.50 -18.84 0.97
N GLN A 121 -6.38 -19.33 0.45
CA GLN A 121 -6.39 -20.21 -0.72
C GLN A 121 -7.21 -21.45 -0.38
N GLN A 122 -8.26 -21.72 -1.14
CA GLN A 122 -9.06 -22.94 -0.96
C GLN A 122 -8.22 -24.11 -1.44
N SER A 123 -7.90 -25.05 -0.55
CA SER A 123 -7.31 -26.33 -0.94
C SER A 123 -8.30 -27.03 -1.88
N VAL A 124 -7.93 -27.15 -3.16
CA VAL A 124 -8.66 -27.94 -4.16
C VAL A 124 -8.69 -29.38 -3.64
N GLY A 125 -9.85 -29.87 -3.19
CA GLY A 125 -10.00 -31.29 -2.82
C GLY A 125 -10.90 -31.64 -1.63
N LYS A 126 -11.40 -30.68 -0.82
CA LYS A 126 -12.33 -31.02 0.28
C LYS A 126 -13.76 -30.53 0.00
N LYS A 127 -14.69 -31.49 -0.01
CA LYS A 127 -16.12 -31.40 -0.34
C LYS A 127 -16.79 -30.12 0.21
N LYS A 128 -17.65 -29.52 -0.64
CA LYS A 128 -18.50 -28.34 -0.37
C LYS A 128 -19.35 -28.50 0.91
N LYS A 129 -18.81 -28.14 2.08
CA LYS A 129 -19.60 -27.75 3.27
C LYS A 129 -19.54 -26.23 3.37
N ARG A 130 -20.72 -25.58 3.36
CA ARG A 130 -21.00 -24.12 3.38
C ARG A 130 -19.74 -23.23 3.27
N LYS A 131 -19.50 -22.66 2.08
CA LYS A 131 -18.44 -21.69 1.78
C LYS A 131 -18.61 -20.42 2.64
N SER A 132 -18.23 -20.42 3.91
CA SER A 132 -17.82 -19.17 4.54
C SER A 132 -16.50 -18.78 3.88
N LYS A 133 -16.44 -17.60 3.25
CA LYS A 133 -15.15 -17.04 2.82
C LYS A 133 -14.33 -16.84 4.08
N LYS A 134 -13.44 -17.79 4.39
CA LYS A 134 -12.47 -17.65 5.47
C LYS A 134 -11.33 -16.80 4.95
N TYR A 135 -11.10 -15.68 5.61
CA TYR A 135 -9.93 -14.83 5.38
C TYR A 135 -8.96 -15.05 6.52
N ASP A 136 -7.68 -14.95 6.24
CA ASP A 136 -6.64 -14.86 7.25
C ASP A 136 -6.25 -13.38 7.43
N PHE A 137 -5.64 -13.06 8.57
CA PHE A 137 -5.08 -11.73 8.82
C PHE A 137 -3.56 -11.81 8.80
N ILE A 138 -2.94 -10.84 8.12
CA ILE A 138 -1.49 -10.63 8.13
C ILE A 138 -1.22 -9.34 8.90
N LEU A 139 -0.31 -9.42 9.87
CA LEU A 139 0.20 -8.24 10.58
C LEU A 139 1.09 -7.43 9.64
N GLY A 140 0.80 -6.13 9.53
CA GLY A 140 1.59 -5.18 8.76
C GLY A 140 1.72 -3.85 9.50
N THR A 141 2.39 -2.91 8.85
CA THR A 141 2.64 -1.56 9.34
C THR A 141 2.12 -0.52 8.34
N GLN A 142 1.67 0.63 8.85
CA GLN A 142 1.27 1.77 8.04
C GLN A 142 1.88 3.04 8.65
N VAL A 143 2.49 3.89 7.83
CA VAL A 143 2.86 5.25 8.24
C VAL A 143 1.63 6.14 8.05
N ILE A 144 1.30 6.92 9.07
CA ILE A 144 0.17 7.85 9.09
C ILE A 144 0.66 9.23 9.52
N THR A 145 -0.01 10.29 9.07
CA THR A 145 0.21 11.64 9.60
C THR A 145 -0.74 11.89 10.77
N VAL A 146 -0.21 12.26 11.94
CA VAL A 146 -1.02 12.45 13.16
C VAL A 146 -1.37 13.91 13.46
N GLY A 147 -0.57 14.83 12.91
CA GLY A 147 -0.72 16.27 13.03
C GLY A 147 0.35 17.00 12.22
N CYS A 148 0.45 18.31 12.40
CA CYS A 148 1.51 19.13 11.81
C CYS A 148 2.26 19.90 12.89
N THR A 149 3.51 20.24 12.62
CA THR A 149 4.35 21.05 13.49
C THR A 149 5.04 22.16 12.71
N CYS A 150 5.49 23.19 13.43
CA CYS A 150 6.19 24.33 12.87
C CYS A 150 7.70 24.15 13.06
N VAL A 151 8.46 24.22 11.96
CA VAL A 151 9.92 24.04 11.96
C VAL A 151 10.62 25.20 11.26
N ARG A 152 11.91 25.36 11.54
CA ARG A 152 12.78 26.26 10.77
C ARG A 152 13.22 25.56 9.48
N PRO A 153 13.23 26.24 8.32
CA PRO A 153 13.75 25.68 7.09
C PRO A 153 15.23 25.28 7.23
N SER A 154 15.63 24.18 6.60
CA SER A 154 17.04 23.84 6.47
C SER A 154 17.63 24.63 5.31
N VAL A 155 18.33 25.72 5.62
CA VAL A 155 19.13 26.47 4.64
C VAL A 155 20.58 25.97 4.73
N ILE A 156 21.13 25.50 3.62
CA ILE A 156 22.58 25.25 3.49
C ILE A 156 23.20 26.60 3.09
N PRO A 157 24.01 27.24 3.95
CA PRO A 157 24.68 28.48 3.58
C PRO A 157 25.60 28.21 2.38
N GLN A 158 25.48 29.04 1.34
CA GLN A 158 26.46 29.06 0.25
C GLN A 158 27.71 29.75 0.83
N LEU A 159 28.75 28.98 1.11
CA LEU A 159 30.08 29.46 1.52
C LEU A 159 30.89 29.89 0.29
#